data_AF-A0A1E1JY86-F1
#
_entry.id   AF-A0A1E1JY86-F1
#
_cell.length_a   1.000
_cell.length_b   1.000
_cell.length_c   1.000
_cell.angle_alpha   90.00
_cell.angle_beta   90.00
_cell.angle_gamma   90.00
#
_symmetry.space_group_name_H-M   'P 1'
#
loop_
_entity.id
_entity.type
_entity.pdbx_description
1 polymer ?
#
loop_
_entity_poly.entity_id
_entity_poly.type
_entity_poly.pdbx_seq_one_letter_code
_entity_poly.pdbx_strand_id
1 'polypeptide(L)'
;MPGLEAFKAYLSTSSLHPSTFSGTHLNNLIDTFARSLIVHLADEIPSLLELSKFGQSLPLLRLINAEGAKSPLKLSKLGGVPFFAQKLDTEFEEGIWSAWPMPVVVRWLIPRTVGKWNREWWRWASCDESGRLRELLGPESFE
;
A
#
# COMPACT_ATOMS: atom_id res chain seq x y z
N MET A 1 16.10 3.86 -9.10
CA MET A 1 15.34 5.04 -9.60
C MET A 1 15.70 6.21 -8.70
N PRO A 2 16.52 7.18 -9.16
CA PRO A 2 17.10 8.21 -8.28
C PRO A 2 16.08 9.02 -7.48
N GLY A 3 14.94 9.37 -8.07
CA GLY A 3 13.86 10.09 -7.36
C GLY A 3 13.24 9.29 -6.20
N LEU A 4 13.12 7.96 -6.34
CA LEU A 4 12.61 7.09 -5.28
C LEU A 4 13.62 6.95 -4.13
N GLU A 5 14.92 6.93 -4.45
CA GLU A 5 16.00 6.92 -3.46
C GLU A 5 16.04 8.24 -2.67
N ALA A 6 15.89 9.38 -3.36
CA ALA A 6 15.79 10.70 -2.74
C ALA A 6 14.55 10.82 -1.84
N PHE A 7 13.39 10.32 -2.31
CA PHE A 7 12.15 10.24 -1.52
C PHE A 7 12.35 9.43 -0.22
N LYS A 8 12.97 8.25 -0.30
CA LYS A 8 13.28 7.42 0.86
C LYS A 8 14.23 8.13 1.83
N ALA A 9 15.29 8.75 1.32
CA ALA A 9 16.26 9.48 2.14
C ALA A 9 15.58 10.64 2.89
N TYR A 10 14.77 11.43 2.18
CA TYR A 10 14.06 12.57 2.75
C TYR A 10 13.11 12.17 3.88
N LEU A 11 12.31 11.11 3.69
CA LEU A 11 11.41 10.61 4.74
C LEU A 11 12.17 10.03 5.93
N SER A 12 13.29 9.35 5.69
CA SER A 12 14.13 8.80 6.76
C SER A 12 14.70 9.91 7.63
N THR A 13 15.21 10.99 7.03
CA THR A 13 15.71 12.16 7.74
C THR A 13 14.60 12.91 8.48
N SER A 14 13.47 13.15 7.82
CA SER A 14 12.33 13.86 8.41
C SER A 14 11.69 13.10 9.57
N SER A 15 11.74 11.76 9.56
CA SER A 15 11.28 10.94 10.69
C SER A 15 12.13 11.12 11.95
N LEU A 16 13.42 11.45 11.80
CA LEU A 16 14.31 11.75 12.93
C LEU A 16 14.18 13.20 13.38
N HIS A 17 13.83 14.11 12.45
CA HIS A 17 13.67 15.54 12.71
C HIS A 17 12.34 16.06 12.13
N PRO A 18 11.20 15.85 12.82
CA PRO A 18 9.88 16.18 12.27
C PRO A 18 9.70 17.65 11.85
N SER A 19 10.45 18.58 12.45
CA SER A 19 10.45 20.00 12.08
C SER A 19 11.01 20.30 10.69
N THR A 20 11.74 19.35 10.07
CA THR A 20 12.25 19.48 8.70
C THR A 20 11.28 18.97 7.64
N PHE A 21 10.12 18.45 8.06
CA PHE A 21 9.11 17.96 7.13
C PHE A 21 8.42 19.10 6.39
N SER A 22 8.29 18.94 5.07
CA SER A 22 7.65 19.86 4.14
C SER A 22 6.88 19.04 3.11
N GLY A 23 5.55 19.16 3.15
CA GLY A 23 4.68 18.49 2.18
C GLY A 23 4.96 18.94 0.75
N THR A 24 5.25 20.23 0.53
CA THR A 24 5.63 20.77 -0.79
C THR A 24 6.90 20.12 -1.32
N HIS A 25 7.93 19.97 -0.48
CA HIS A 25 9.17 19.31 -0.91
C HIS A 25 8.93 17.82 -1.22
N LEU A 26 8.13 17.13 -0.41
CA LEU A 26 7.75 15.74 -0.65
C LEU A 26 7.05 15.58 -2.01
N ASN A 27 6.10 16.45 -2.33
CA ASN A 27 5.38 16.43 -3.61
C ASN A 27 6.35 16.66 -4.79
N ASN A 28 7.24 17.65 -4.68
CA ASN A 28 8.27 17.89 -5.70
C ASN A 28 9.17 16.66 -5.91
N LEU A 29 9.52 15.93 -4.85
CA LEU A 29 10.26 14.66 -4.97
C LEU A 29 9.45 13.59 -5.68
N ILE A 30 8.14 13.46 -5.38
CA ILE A 30 7.24 12.53 -6.07
C ILE A 30 7.21 12.84 -7.57
N ASP A 31 7.09 14.11 -7.95
CA ASP A 31 7.06 14.53 -9.36
C ASP A 31 8.32 14.12 -10.15
N THR A 32 9.47 13.99 -9.48
CA THR A 32 10.72 13.56 -10.15
C THR A 32 10.70 12.12 -10.65
N PHE A 33 9.86 11.24 -10.08
CA PHE A 33 9.83 9.83 -10.46
C PHE A 33 8.43 9.30 -10.83
N ALA A 34 7.35 10.00 -10.46
CA ALA A 34 5.98 9.53 -10.64
C ALA A 34 5.69 9.09 -12.08
N ARG A 35 6.01 9.94 -13.07
CA ARG A 35 5.78 9.61 -14.49
C ARG A 35 6.55 8.36 -14.92
N SER A 36 7.83 8.27 -14.55
CA SER A 36 8.67 7.12 -14.91
C SER A 36 8.19 5.84 -14.25
N LEU A 37 7.71 5.93 -13.01
CA LEU A 37 7.14 4.79 -12.28
C LEU A 37 5.83 4.32 -12.92
N ILE A 38 4.95 5.23 -13.31
CA ILE A 38 3.69 4.89 -14.01
C ILE A 38 3.98 4.17 -15.32
N VAL A 39 4.91 4.68 -16.13
CA VAL A 39 5.31 4.05 -17.39
C VAL A 39 5.87 2.65 -17.13
N HIS A 40 6.80 2.51 -16.19
CA HIS A 40 7.36 1.21 -15.83
C HIS A 40 6.30 0.19 -15.42
N LEU A 41 5.37 0.58 -14.52
CA LEU A 41 4.29 -0.30 -14.06
C LEU A 41 3.31 -0.67 -15.20
N ALA A 42 3.05 0.27 -16.12
CA ALA A 42 2.21 -0.01 -17.30
C ALA A 42 2.91 -0.97 -18.28
N ASP A 43 4.21 -0.80 -18.51
CA ASP A 43 5.04 -1.65 -19.37
C ASP A 43 5.22 -3.08 -18.80
N GLU A 44 5.04 -3.26 -17.48
CA GLU A 44 5.04 -4.58 -16.85
C GLU A 44 3.80 -5.40 -17.20
N ILE A 45 2.64 -4.78 -17.50
CA ILE A 45 1.39 -5.51 -17.76
C ILE A 45 1.53 -6.46 -18.97
N PRO A 46 1.98 -6.01 -20.17
CA PRO A 46 2.24 -6.91 -21.29
C PRO A 46 3.23 -8.03 -20.94
N SER A 47 4.30 -7.70 -20.20
CA SER A 47 5.33 -8.66 -19.80
C SER A 47 4.77 -9.77 -18.91
N LEU A 48 3.86 -9.44 -18.00
CA LEU A 48 3.14 -10.42 -17.17
C LEU A 48 2.15 -11.25 -18.00
N LEU A 49 1.44 -10.63 -18.94
CA LEU A 49 0.51 -11.34 -19.84
C LEU A 49 1.24 -12.33 -20.76
N GLU A 50 2.46 -12.01 -21.21
CA GLU A 50 3.28 -12.90 -22.02
C GLU A 50 3.64 -14.20 -21.30
N LEU A 51 3.61 -14.25 -19.97
CA LEU A 51 3.82 -15.49 -19.21
C LEU A 51 2.75 -16.54 -19.50
N SER A 52 1.59 -16.14 -20.04
CA SER A 52 0.54 -17.07 -20.48
C SER A 52 1.02 -18.10 -21.51
N LYS A 53 2.08 -17.79 -22.29
CA LYS A 53 2.69 -18.72 -23.25
C LYS A 53 3.21 -20.01 -22.63
N PHE A 54 3.48 -20.01 -21.33
CA PHE A 54 3.91 -21.20 -20.60
C PHE A 54 2.74 -22.08 -20.13
N GLY A 55 1.49 -21.61 -20.21
CA GLY A 55 0.30 -22.36 -19.85
C GLY A 55 0.43 -23.07 -18.49
N GLN A 56 0.12 -24.38 -18.46
CA GLN A 56 0.20 -25.19 -17.24
C GLN A 56 1.63 -25.54 -16.79
N SER A 57 2.65 -25.32 -17.63
CA SER A 57 4.05 -25.58 -17.24
C SER A 57 4.56 -24.58 -16.21
N LEU A 58 3.94 -23.39 -16.14
CA LEU A 58 4.21 -22.38 -15.14
C LEU A 58 2.97 -22.22 -14.24
N PRO A 59 2.99 -22.72 -12.99
CA PRO A 59 1.86 -22.58 -12.07
C PRO A 59 1.79 -21.15 -11.50
N LEU A 60 1.49 -20.17 -12.36
CA LEU A 60 1.62 -18.74 -12.09
C LEU A 60 0.82 -18.30 -10.85
N LEU A 61 -0.43 -18.71 -10.74
CA LEU A 61 -1.27 -18.41 -9.57
C LEU A 61 -0.68 -18.96 -8.26
N ARG A 62 -0.09 -20.17 -8.29
CA ARG A 62 0.55 -20.73 -7.09
C ARG A 62 1.79 -19.93 -6.71
N LEU A 63 2.59 -19.50 -7.69
CA LEU A 63 3.79 -18.68 -7.46
C LEU A 63 3.41 -17.30 -6.91
N ILE A 64 2.43 -16.63 -7.50
CA ILE A 64 1.92 -15.33 -7.06
C ILE A 64 1.37 -15.44 -5.64
N ASN A 65 0.55 -16.46 -5.35
CA ASN A 65 0.02 -16.66 -3.99
C ASN A 65 1.12 -16.96 -2.98
N ALA A 66 2.12 -17.77 -3.35
CA ALA A 66 3.24 -18.10 -2.48
C ALA A 66 4.11 -16.87 -2.17
N GLU A 67 4.33 -15.98 -3.14
CA GLU A 67 5.08 -14.74 -2.91
C GLU A 67 4.22 -13.70 -2.18
N GLY A 68 2.95 -13.58 -2.54
CA GLY A 68 1.97 -12.71 -1.88
C GLY A 68 1.80 -13.03 -0.39
N ALA A 69 1.90 -14.31 0.00
CA ALA A 69 1.90 -14.73 1.40
C ALA A 69 3.15 -14.28 2.18
N LYS A 70 4.29 -14.04 1.50
CA LYS A 70 5.52 -13.56 2.13
C LYS A 70 5.53 -12.03 2.30
N SER A 71 4.85 -11.29 1.43
CA SER A 71 4.89 -9.82 1.43
C SER A 71 4.47 -9.21 2.78
N PRO A 72 3.36 -9.62 3.42
CA PRO A 72 2.98 -9.11 4.75
C PRO A 72 4.00 -9.44 5.84
N LEU A 73 4.73 -10.55 5.73
CA LEU A 73 5.72 -10.98 6.73
C LEU A 73 6.95 -10.07 6.75
N LYS A 74 7.24 -9.37 5.65
CA LYS A 74 8.35 -8.41 5.54
C LYS A 74 7.98 -7.00 5.99
N LEU A 75 6.70 -6.73 6.25
CA LEU A 75 6.22 -5.43 6.68
C LEU A 75 6.42 -5.22 8.18
N SER A 76 6.64 -3.96 8.60
CA SER A 76 6.66 -3.63 10.02
C SER A 76 5.28 -3.88 10.64
N LYS A 77 5.24 -4.57 11.78
CA LYS A 77 3.98 -4.99 12.44
C LYS A 77 3.08 -3.83 12.87
N LEU A 78 3.67 -2.66 13.14
CA LEU A 78 2.97 -1.47 13.63
C LEU A 78 2.80 -0.37 12.57
N GLY A 79 3.42 -0.52 11.40
CA GLY A 79 3.35 0.47 10.32
C GLY A 79 2.86 -0.16 9.02
N GLY A 80 3.68 -1.03 8.43
CA GLY A 80 3.40 -1.62 7.13
C GLY A 80 2.20 -2.57 7.11
N VAL A 81 2.05 -3.45 8.12
CA VAL A 81 0.89 -4.36 8.17
C VAL A 81 -0.42 -3.58 8.36
N PRO A 82 -0.53 -2.63 9.31
CA PRO A 82 -1.71 -1.76 9.42
C PRO A 82 -1.97 -0.93 8.17
N PHE A 83 -0.93 -0.41 7.51
CA PHE A 83 -1.06 0.32 6.25
C PHE A 83 -1.72 -0.54 5.17
N PHE A 84 -1.25 -1.76 4.99
CA PHE A 84 -1.85 -2.70 4.03
C PHE A 84 -3.29 -3.05 4.40
N ALA A 85 -3.55 -3.39 5.67
CA ALA A 85 -4.88 -3.76 6.15
C ALA A 85 -5.92 -2.64 5.99
N GLN A 86 -5.52 -1.38 6.17
CA GLN A 86 -6.40 -0.21 6.04
C GLN A 86 -6.52 0.34 4.60
N LYS A 87 -5.82 -0.27 3.64
CA LYS A 87 -5.93 0.03 2.21
C LYS A 87 -6.52 -1.13 1.41
N LEU A 88 -6.75 -2.29 2.04
CA LEU A 88 -7.40 -3.45 1.42
C LEU A 88 -8.92 -3.26 1.44
N ASP A 89 -9.49 -2.90 0.29
CA ASP A 89 -10.93 -2.91 0.08
C ASP A 89 -11.42 -4.35 -0.12
N THR A 90 -12.46 -4.69 0.61
CA THR A 90 -12.99 -6.05 0.71
C THR A 90 -14.29 -6.22 -0.04
N GLU A 91 -14.84 -5.13 -0.57
CA GLU A 91 -16.00 -5.09 -1.46
C GLU A 91 -15.59 -4.87 -2.93
N PHE A 92 -14.37 -4.42 -3.18
CA PHE A 92 -13.80 -4.28 -4.53
C PHE A 92 -13.86 -5.60 -5.32
N GLU A 93 -14.13 -5.53 -6.62
CA GLU A 93 -14.25 -6.67 -7.53
C GLU A 93 -15.13 -7.80 -6.96
N GLU A 94 -16.37 -7.47 -6.58
CA GLU A 94 -17.34 -8.43 -6.02
C GLU A 94 -16.84 -9.15 -4.76
N GLY A 95 -15.90 -8.51 -4.05
CA GLY A 95 -15.34 -9.00 -2.80
C GLY A 95 -14.36 -10.16 -2.93
N ILE A 96 -13.79 -10.41 -4.11
CA ILE A 96 -12.75 -11.44 -4.28
C ILE A 96 -11.54 -11.21 -3.36
N TRP A 97 -11.24 -9.94 -3.05
CA TRP A 97 -10.14 -9.53 -2.18
C TRP A 97 -10.41 -9.75 -0.69
N SER A 98 -11.65 -10.06 -0.32
CA SER A 98 -11.97 -10.48 1.04
C SER A 98 -11.26 -11.78 1.43
N ALA A 99 -10.91 -12.63 0.45
CA ALA A 99 -10.18 -13.87 0.63
C ALA A 99 -8.67 -13.74 0.37
N TRP A 100 -8.13 -12.52 0.24
CA TRP A 100 -6.69 -12.30 0.11
C TRP A 100 -5.93 -13.05 1.24
N PRO A 101 -4.76 -13.68 0.98
CA PRO A 101 -4.03 -14.54 1.91
C PRO A 101 -3.40 -13.80 3.12
N MET A 102 -4.20 -12.98 3.79
CA MET A 102 -3.95 -12.42 5.11
C MET A 102 -4.82 -13.20 6.11
N PRO A 103 -4.25 -13.67 7.25
CA PRO A 103 -5.06 -14.34 8.26
C PRO A 103 -6.24 -13.46 8.70
N VAL A 104 -7.44 -14.01 8.73
CA VAL A 104 -8.69 -13.29 9.09
C VAL A 104 -8.55 -12.55 10.42
N VAL A 105 -7.88 -13.17 11.39
CA VAL A 105 -7.58 -12.56 12.70
C VAL A 105 -6.76 -11.28 12.54
N VAL A 106 -5.74 -11.29 11.68
CA VAL A 106 -4.88 -10.12 11.42
C VAL A 106 -5.70 -9.00 10.78
N ARG A 107 -6.53 -9.32 9.77
CA ARG A 107 -7.41 -8.36 9.09
C ARG A 107 -8.43 -7.72 10.02
N TRP A 108 -8.97 -8.47 10.99
CA TRP A 108 -9.96 -7.93 11.92
C TRP A 108 -9.32 -7.17 13.10
N LEU A 109 -8.25 -7.73 13.67
CA LEU A 109 -7.63 -7.23 14.91
C LEU A 109 -6.80 -5.97 14.66
N ILE A 110 -6.02 -5.91 13.57
CA ILE A 110 -5.08 -4.80 13.35
C ILE A 110 -5.78 -3.45 13.15
N PRO A 111 -6.80 -3.31 12.28
CA PRO A 111 -7.53 -2.05 12.14
C PRO A 111 -8.22 -1.63 13.44
N ARG A 112 -8.71 -2.59 14.23
CA ARG A 112 -9.42 -2.33 15.50
C ARG A 112 -8.50 -2.01 16.68
N THR A 113 -7.21 -2.37 16.61
CA THR A 113 -6.22 -2.15 17.68
C THR A 113 -5.24 -1.05 17.30
N VAL A 114 -4.30 -1.34 16.40
CA VAL A 114 -3.27 -0.40 15.93
C VAL A 114 -3.91 0.78 15.19
N GLY A 115 -5.03 0.54 14.49
CA GLY A 115 -5.81 1.62 13.88
C GLY A 115 -6.38 2.61 14.91
N LYS A 116 -6.75 2.13 16.11
CA LYS A 116 -7.24 3.00 17.19
C LYS A 116 -6.12 3.70 17.96
N TRP A 117 -4.94 3.09 18.07
CA TRP A 117 -3.80 3.71 18.74
C TRP A 117 -3.28 4.93 17.94
N ASN A 118 -3.12 4.81 16.62
CA ASN A 118 -2.62 5.89 15.77
C ASN A 118 -3.73 6.55 14.95
N ARG A 119 -4.90 6.85 15.56
CA ARG A 119 -6.08 7.41 14.86
C ARG A 119 -5.76 8.57 13.92
N GLU A 120 -4.89 9.49 14.36
CA GLU A 120 -4.49 10.65 13.57
C GLU A 120 -3.76 10.30 12.27
N TRP A 121 -3.02 9.19 12.24
CA TRP A 121 -2.35 8.72 11.02
C TRP A 121 -3.36 8.06 10.09
N TRP A 122 -4.28 7.30 10.69
CA TRP A 122 -5.25 6.49 9.97
C TRP A 122 -6.51 7.24 9.55
N ARG A 123 -6.67 8.52 9.90
CA ARG A 123 -7.71 9.41 9.34
C ARG A 123 -7.57 9.63 7.82
N TRP A 124 -6.44 9.25 7.24
CA TRP A 124 -6.15 9.27 5.79
C TRP A 124 -6.18 7.87 5.13
N ALA A 125 -6.58 6.83 5.88
CA ALA A 125 -6.78 5.50 5.31
C ALA A 125 -7.95 5.50 4.30
N SER A 126 -7.86 4.67 3.24
CA SER A 126 -8.93 4.58 2.24
C SER A 126 -10.07 3.68 2.71
N CYS A 127 -9.80 2.76 3.64
CA CYS A 127 -10.80 1.85 4.17
C CYS A 127 -11.06 2.10 5.68
N ASP A 128 -12.24 1.69 6.12
CA ASP A 128 -12.62 1.63 7.54
C ASP A 128 -12.10 0.36 8.25
N GLU A 129 -12.40 0.20 9.54
CA GLU A 129 -12.02 -0.99 10.32
C GLU A 129 -12.65 -2.31 9.81
N SER A 130 -13.64 -2.22 8.92
CA SER A 130 -14.30 -3.36 8.28
C SER A 130 -13.70 -3.69 6.91
N GLY A 131 -12.79 -2.84 6.40
CA GLY A 131 -12.22 -2.98 5.06
C GLY A 131 -13.17 -2.51 3.96
N ARG A 132 -14.09 -1.59 4.25
CA ARG A 132 -14.91 -0.91 3.24
C ARG A 132 -14.32 0.44 2.91
N LEU A 133 -14.45 0.87 1.67
CA LEU A 133 -14.09 2.24 1.29
C LEU A 133 -14.84 3.25 2.14
N ARG A 134 -14.13 4.32 2.48
CA ARG A 134 -14.70 5.45 3.20
C ARG A 134 -14.36 6.76 2.49
N GLU A 135 -15.18 7.76 2.75
CA GLU A 135 -14.91 9.11 2.28
C GLU A 135 -13.61 9.64 2.90
N LEU A 136 -12.73 10.17 2.05
CA LEU A 136 -11.49 10.79 2.49
C LEU A 136 -11.77 12.24 2.85
N LEU A 137 -11.19 12.67 3.97
CA LEU A 137 -11.24 14.07 4.39
C LEU A 137 -10.58 14.93 3.31
N GLY A 138 -11.30 15.91 2.78
CA GLY A 138 -10.78 16.87 1.82
C GLY A 138 -10.02 18.01 2.49
N PRO A 139 -9.31 18.86 1.73
CA PRO A 139 -8.64 20.05 2.24
C PRO A 139 -9.56 21.06 2.95
N GLU A 140 -10.87 21.00 2.68
CA GLU A 140 -11.87 21.88 3.30
C GLU A 140 -12.22 21.47 4.74
N SER A 141 -11.79 20.28 5.19
CA SER A 141 -12.01 19.81 6.56
C SER A 141 -11.00 20.35 7.59
N PHE A 142 -10.19 21.33 7.19
CA PHE A 142 -9.13 21.93 8.01
C PHE A 142 -9.41 23.39 8.43
N GLU A 143 -10.62 23.91 8.20
CA GLU A 143 -11.09 25.18 8.76
C GLU A 143 -11.57 25.02 10.22
#